data_AF-A0A495EU74-F1
#
_entry.id   AF-A0A495EU74-F1
#
_cell.length_a   1.000
_cell.length_b   1.000
_cell.length_c   1.000
_cell.angle_alpha   90.00
_cell.angle_beta   90.00
_cell.angle_gamma   90.00
#
_symmetry.space_group_name_H-M   'P 1'
#
loop_
_entity.id
_entity.type
_entity.pdbx_description
1 polymer ?
#
loop_
_entity_poly.entity_id
_entity_poly.type
_entity_poly.pdbx_seq_one_letter_code
_entity_poly.pdbx_strand_id
1 'polypeptide(L)'
;MLNPVLSRNFPVTPSRVLFYGVTGSGKSSAARAYAEATGLPEFSVDECIGWLPGWEQRDAAEQRALGAAIVAQDRWVPDSAYGDWRDLVLARAELVVALDYPRWLSLSRLVRRTVRRIVTGQVVCNGNRETLARALAKDSVIRWHFQSFARKRRVIRDMQAGRDLSAERDARTVGDRQAARDLQGVRDTPSVIVFRRPRELEAWLEAAGTGTGAGAGADGGTGAGAGAGADGGTGAGGGAGAAGPKASEPRPTLRA
;
A
#
# COMPACT_ATOMS: atom_id res chain seq x y z
N MET A 1 18.75 19.59 19.28
CA MET A 1 19.20 18.26 18.82
C MET A 1 18.08 17.65 17.99
N LEU A 2 18.28 17.51 16.67
CA LEU A 2 17.31 16.84 15.79
C LEU A 2 17.21 15.37 16.21
N ASN A 3 15.99 14.84 16.21
CA ASN A 3 15.66 13.48 16.60
C ASN A 3 16.46 12.48 15.73
N PRO A 4 17.16 11.47 16.28
CA PRO A 4 17.98 10.52 15.48
C PRO A 4 17.19 9.77 14.40
N VAL A 5 15.86 9.74 14.51
CA VAL A 5 14.94 9.25 13.45
C VAL A 5 15.00 10.10 12.18
N LEU A 6 15.14 11.42 12.31
CA LEU A 6 15.23 12.37 11.20
C LEU A 6 16.61 12.37 10.53
N SER A 7 17.63 11.80 11.18
CA SER A 7 19.01 11.82 10.72
C SER A 7 19.42 10.57 9.93
N ARG A 8 18.52 9.61 9.72
CA ARG A 8 18.76 8.52 8.75
C ARG A 8 18.64 9.08 7.34
N ASN A 9 19.71 9.71 6.87
CA ASN A 9 19.92 9.90 5.45
C ASN A 9 20.09 8.52 4.82
N PHE A 10 19.11 8.10 4.05
CA PHE A 10 19.33 7.00 3.12
C PHE A 10 20.17 7.55 1.97
N PRO A 11 21.31 6.94 1.62
CA PRO A 11 22.13 7.39 0.49
C PRO A 11 21.39 7.28 -0.85
N VAL A 12 20.34 6.44 -0.89
CA VAL A 12 19.38 6.31 -1.98
C VAL A 12 17.98 6.30 -1.37
N THR A 13 17.03 7.05 -1.94
CA THR A 13 15.64 7.05 -1.48
C THR A 13 15.05 5.64 -1.58
N PRO A 14 14.55 5.05 -0.48
CA PRO A 14 13.99 3.70 -0.49
C PRO A 14 12.82 3.57 -1.47
N SER A 15 12.85 2.54 -2.30
CA SER A 15 11.82 2.29 -3.33
C SER A 15 10.82 1.20 -2.94
N ARG A 16 11.13 0.41 -1.91
CA ARG A 16 10.27 -0.66 -1.36
C ARG A 16 9.88 -0.33 0.07
N VAL A 17 8.81 0.45 0.23
CA VAL A 17 8.46 1.10 1.51
C VAL A 17 7.10 0.67 2.02
N LEU A 18 7.06 -0.05 3.15
CA LEU A 18 5.82 -0.44 3.81
C LEU A 18 5.41 0.59 4.86
N PHE A 19 4.19 1.11 4.78
CA PHE A 19 3.59 1.86 5.88
C PHE A 19 2.82 0.92 6.81
N TYR A 20 3.03 1.04 8.12
CA TYR A 20 2.40 0.15 9.10
C TYR A 20 1.89 0.90 10.34
N GLY A 21 0.89 0.32 11.01
CA GLY A 21 0.27 0.91 12.20
C GLY A 21 -1.22 0.65 12.38
N VAL A 22 -1.75 1.18 13.48
CA VAL A 22 -3.14 1.01 13.91
C VAL A 22 -4.11 1.69 12.96
N THR A 23 -5.27 1.08 12.68
CA THR A 23 -6.33 1.72 11.88
C THR A 23 -6.65 3.12 12.42
N GLY A 24 -6.75 4.13 11.54
CA GLY A 24 -6.90 5.53 11.94
C GLY A 24 -5.61 6.30 12.24
N SER A 25 -4.43 5.66 12.22
CA SER A 25 -3.15 6.36 12.46
C SER A 25 -2.75 7.33 11.34
N GLY A 26 -3.27 7.18 10.12
CA GLY A 26 -2.92 8.01 8.96
C GLY A 26 -1.99 7.37 7.93
N LYS A 27 -1.78 6.04 7.98
CA LYS A 27 -0.87 5.31 7.06
C LYS A 27 -1.14 5.59 5.58
N SER A 28 -2.40 5.46 5.12
CA SER A 28 -2.73 5.69 3.71
C SER A 28 -2.42 7.12 3.27
N SER A 29 -2.62 8.11 4.15
CA SER A 29 -2.22 9.50 3.86
C SER A 29 -0.69 9.64 3.80
N ALA A 30 0.03 8.98 4.70
CA ALA A 30 1.50 9.01 4.74
C ALA A 30 2.14 8.28 3.55
N ALA A 31 1.60 7.11 3.18
CA ALA A 31 2.01 6.32 2.03
C ALA A 31 1.81 7.10 0.74
N ARG A 32 0.64 7.73 0.57
CA ARG A 32 0.35 8.60 -0.55
C ARG A 32 1.29 9.81 -0.61
N ALA A 33 1.49 10.51 0.51
CA ALA A 33 2.41 11.66 0.55
C ALA A 33 3.85 11.26 0.20
N TYR A 34 4.31 10.10 0.68
CA TYR A 34 5.63 9.56 0.33
C TYR A 34 5.73 9.19 -1.15
N ALA A 35 4.73 8.49 -1.68
CA ALA A 35 4.66 8.12 -3.09
C ALA A 35 4.64 9.36 -4.01
N GLU A 36 3.85 10.38 -3.68
CA GLU A 36 3.82 11.67 -4.39
C GLU A 36 5.18 12.37 -4.35
N ALA A 37 5.85 12.37 -3.19
CA ALA A 37 7.16 13.01 -3.02
C ALA A 37 8.32 12.28 -3.74
N THR A 38 8.19 10.97 -3.95
CA THR A 38 9.26 10.10 -4.50
C THR A 38 8.96 9.56 -5.91
N GLY A 39 7.78 9.85 -6.46
CA GLY A 39 7.32 9.32 -7.74
C GLY A 39 7.18 7.80 -7.77
N LEU A 40 6.90 7.17 -6.61
CA LEU A 40 6.71 5.72 -6.48
C LEU A 40 5.23 5.32 -6.62
N PRO A 41 4.93 4.08 -7.05
CA PRO A 41 3.56 3.59 -7.10
C PRO A 41 3.04 3.28 -5.68
N GLU A 42 1.95 3.95 -5.29
CA GLU A 42 1.21 3.67 -4.06
C GLU A 42 0.17 2.57 -4.28
N PHE A 43 0.05 1.68 -3.29
CA PHE A 43 -0.94 0.61 -3.30
C PHE A 43 -1.79 0.66 -2.04
N SER A 44 -3.05 1.08 -2.19
CA SER A 44 -4.02 0.98 -1.09
C SER A 44 -4.40 -0.48 -0.90
N VAL A 45 -3.96 -1.08 0.22
CA VAL A 45 -4.22 -2.51 0.47
C VAL A 45 -5.69 -2.82 0.59
N ASP A 46 -6.47 -1.92 1.21
CA ASP A 46 -7.91 -2.12 1.37
C ASP A 46 -8.60 -2.19 -0.01
N GLU A 47 -8.16 -1.41 -1.00
CA GLU A 47 -8.77 -1.36 -2.34
C GLU A 47 -8.16 -2.39 -3.31
N CYS A 48 -6.84 -2.47 -3.37
CA CYS A 48 -6.15 -3.36 -4.31
C CYS A 48 -6.25 -4.83 -3.88
N ILE A 49 -6.25 -5.12 -2.57
CA ILE A 49 -6.05 -6.49 -2.04
C ILE A 49 -7.22 -6.95 -1.18
N GLY A 50 -7.75 -6.10 -0.30
CA GLY A 50 -8.56 -6.55 0.83
C GLY A 50 -10.06 -6.70 0.60
N TRP A 51 -10.70 -5.75 -0.08
CA TRP A 51 -12.16 -5.65 -0.11
C TRP A 51 -12.72 -5.74 -1.53
N LEU A 52 -13.78 -6.52 -1.68
CA LEU A 52 -14.63 -6.58 -2.86
C LEU A 52 -15.91 -5.73 -2.64
N PRO A 53 -16.70 -5.45 -3.69
CA PRO A 53 -17.99 -4.80 -3.55
C PRO A 53 -18.90 -5.51 -2.53
N GLY A 54 -19.72 -4.76 -1.79
CA GLY A 54 -20.53 -5.28 -0.68
C GLY A 54 -19.82 -5.39 0.67
N TRP A 55 -18.56 -4.93 0.74
CA TRP A 55 -17.61 -5.18 1.84
C TRP A 55 -17.41 -6.67 2.11
N GLU A 56 -17.30 -7.44 1.03
CA GLU A 56 -16.84 -8.82 1.10
C GLU A 56 -15.32 -8.82 1.19
N GLN A 57 -14.77 -9.59 2.12
CA GLN A 57 -13.31 -9.71 2.24
C GLN A 57 -12.83 -10.71 1.19
N ARG A 58 -11.84 -10.30 0.39
CA ARG A 58 -11.23 -11.19 -0.60
C ARG A 58 -10.63 -12.43 0.08
N ASP A 59 -10.63 -13.58 -0.59
CA ASP A 59 -10.06 -14.81 -0.03
C ASP A 59 -8.56 -14.65 0.30
N ALA A 60 -8.10 -15.34 1.35
CA ALA A 60 -6.73 -15.22 1.84
C ALA A 60 -5.68 -15.67 0.81
N ALA A 61 -5.96 -16.70 0.00
CA ALA A 61 -5.05 -17.15 -1.05
C ALA A 61 -4.95 -16.12 -2.18
N GLU A 62 -6.08 -15.53 -2.58
CA GLU A 62 -6.10 -14.45 -3.59
C GLU A 62 -5.40 -13.19 -3.08
N GLN A 63 -5.63 -12.80 -1.82
CA GLN A 63 -4.92 -11.68 -1.19
C GLN A 63 -3.40 -11.90 -1.21
N ARG A 64 -2.97 -13.13 -0.91
CA ARG A 64 -1.56 -13.49 -0.92
C ARG A 64 -0.96 -13.46 -2.33
N ALA A 65 -1.67 -13.97 -3.34
CA ALA A 65 -1.23 -13.91 -4.74
C ALA A 65 -1.08 -12.46 -5.23
N LEU A 66 -2.05 -11.60 -4.93
CA LEU A 66 -1.97 -10.16 -5.26
C LEU A 66 -0.83 -9.46 -4.51
N GLY A 67 -0.66 -9.78 -3.23
CA GLY A 67 0.45 -9.30 -2.42
C GLY A 67 1.81 -9.72 -3.00
N ALA A 68 1.94 -10.99 -3.43
CA ALA A 68 3.12 -11.52 -4.09
C ALA A 68 3.44 -10.77 -5.39
N ALA A 69 2.43 -10.49 -6.22
CA ALA A 69 2.58 -9.74 -7.46
C ALA A 69 3.04 -8.28 -7.23
N ILE A 70 2.59 -7.64 -6.15
CA ILE A 70 3.06 -6.30 -5.77
C ILE A 70 4.53 -6.36 -5.32
N VAL A 71 4.87 -7.27 -4.41
CA VAL A 71 6.23 -7.32 -3.86
C VAL A 71 7.27 -7.78 -4.88
N ALA A 72 6.87 -8.52 -5.91
CA ALA A 72 7.74 -8.94 -7.01
C ALA A 72 8.30 -7.74 -7.82
N GLN A 73 7.63 -6.58 -7.77
CA GLN A 73 8.13 -5.35 -8.38
C GLN A 73 9.32 -4.77 -7.60
N ASP A 74 10.13 -3.94 -8.28
CA ASP A 74 11.27 -3.26 -7.65
C ASP A 74 10.89 -1.97 -6.92
N ARG A 75 9.69 -1.43 -7.18
CA ARG A 75 9.19 -0.15 -6.67
C ARG A 75 7.75 -0.32 -6.18
N TRP A 76 7.49 -0.05 -4.91
CA TRP A 76 6.14 -0.14 -4.32
C TRP A 76 6.04 0.59 -2.97
N VAL A 77 4.85 1.13 -2.70
CA VAL A 77 4.51 1.78 -1.43
C VAL A 77 3.11 1.34 -0.95
N PRO A 78 2.95 0.15 -0.34
CA PRO A 78 1.67 -0.25 0.23
C PRO A 78 1.36 0.50 1.53
N ASP A 79 0.11 0.90 1.70
CA ASP A 79 -0.35 1.65 2.87
C ASP A 79 -0.50 0.80 4.16
N SER A 80 -0.45 -0.52 4.01
CA SER A 80 -0.51 -1.49 5.09
C SER A 80 -0.04 -2.87 4.61
N ALA A 81 -0.14 -3.89 5.47
CA ALA A 81 0.01 -5.29 5.07
C ALA A 81 -0.87 -6.14 6.00
N TYR A 82 -1.69 -7.01 5.42
CA TYR A 82 -2.52 -7.94 6.19
C TYR A 82 -1.70 -9.12 6.69
N GLY A 83 -2.22 -9.79 7.73
CA GLY A 83 -1.51 -10.89 8.39
C GLY A 83 -1.07 -12.00 7.43
N ASP A 84 -1.87 -12.25 6.38
CA ASP A 84 -1.74 -13.36 5.43
C ASP A 84 -0.72 -13.15 4.30
N TRP A 85 -0.14 -11.96 4.17
CA TRP A 85 0.91 -11.71 3.18
C TRP A 85 1.98 -10.72 3.66
N ARG A 86 1.91 -10.28 4.92
CA ARG A 86 2.91 -9.40 5.53
C ARG A 86 4.32 -9.99 5.53
N ASP A 87 4.45 -11.30 5.66
CA ASP A 87 5.71 -12.03 5.52
C ASP A 87 6.40 -11.71 4.18
N LEU A 88 5.65 -11.74 3.08
CA LEU A 88 6.17 -11.47 1.73
C LEU A 88 6.67 -10.03 1.59
N VAL A 89 5.92 -9.07 2.12
CA VAL A 89 6.31 -7.65 2.09
C VAL A 89 7.54 -7.39 2.94
N LEU A 90 7.57 -7.96 4.14
CA LEU A 90 8.69 -7.74 5.06
C LEU A 90 9.99 -8.36 4.56
N ALA A 91 9.92 -9.47 3.81
CA ALA A 91 11.09 -10.11 3.23
C ALA A 91 11.78 -9.26 2.15
N ARG A 92 11.06 -8.35 1.48
CA ARG A 92 11.58 -7.50 0.39
C ARG A 92 11.60 -6.00 0.69
N ALA A 93 11.06 -5.57 1.83
CA ALA A 93 11.02 -4.17 2.21
C ALA A 93 12.43 -3.63 2.48
N GLU A 94 12.74 -2.47 1.94
CA GLU A 94 13.94 -1.70 2.33
C GLU A 94 13.64 -0.90 3.60
N LEU A 95 12.42 -0.38 3.70
CA LEU A 95 11.97 0.49 4.77
C LEU A 95 10.57 0.14 5.25
N VAL A 96 10.39 0.04 6.56
CA VAL A 96 9.09 0.03 7.23
C VAL A 96 8.89 1.33 7.99
N VAL A 97 7.88 2.11 7.60
CA VAL A 97 7.44 3.32 8.28
C VAL A 97 6.27 2.99 9.20
N ALA A 98 6.56 2.86 10.49
CA ALA A 98 5.58 2.50 11.52
C ALA A 98 5.04 3.74 12.25
N LEU A 99 3.71 3.86 12.32
CA LEU A 99 3.02 4.92 13.06
C LEU A 99 2.50 4.39 14.40
N ASP A 100 3.20 4.72 15.50
CA ASP A 100 2.89 4.31 16.87
C ASP A 100 2.27 5.45 17.69
N TYR A 101 1.09 5.90 17.27
CA TYR A 101 0.37 7.01 17.91
C TYR A 101 -0.51 6.56 19.09
N PRO A 102 -0.76 7.45 20.06
CA PRO A 102 -1.65 7.14 21.17
C PRO A 102 -3.09 6.91 20.69
N ARG A 103 -3.82 6.06 21.41
CA ARG A 103 -5.16 5.60 21.01
C ARG A 103 -6.11 6.75 20.69
N TRP A 104 -6.18 7.74 21.56
CA TRP A 104 -7.08 8.88 21.42
C TRP A 104 -6.89 9.62 20.07
N LEU A 105 -5.64 9.73 19.59
CA LEU A 105 -5.33 10.41 18.33
C LEU A 105 -5.75 9.56 17.12
N SER A 106 -5.42 8.28 17.13
CA SER A 106 -5.82 7.37 16.04
C SER A 106 -7.33 7.14 16.00
N LEU A 107 -7.99 7.11 17.16
CA LEU A 107 -9.43 6.92 17.27
C LEU A 107 -10.18 8.18 16.84
N SER A 108 -9.76 9.37 17.27
CA SER A 108 -10.41 10.63 16.87
C SER A 108 -10.33 10.85 15.36
N ARG A 109 -9.19 10.54 14.74
CA ARG A 109 -9.01 10.54 13.28
C ARG A 109 -9.92 9.53 12.58
N LEU A 110 -10.03 8.32 13.12
CA LEU A 110 -10.91 7.28 12.58
C LEU A 110 -12.38 7.71 12.63
N VAL A 111 -12.85 8.15 13.79
CA VAL A 111 -14.24 8.59 13.99
C VAL A 111 -14.57 9.76 13.08
N ARG A 112 -13.74 10.81 13.06
CA ARG A 112 -13.94 11.97 12.16
C ARG A 112 -14.01 11.57 10.70
N ARG A 113 -13.14 10.66 10.25
CA ARG A 113 -13.15 10.14 8.87
C ARG A 113 -14.44 9.38 8.58
N THR A 114 -14.86 8.49 9.48
CA THR A 114 -16.04 7.66 9.29
C THR A 114 -17.32 8.49 9.29
N VAL A 115 -17.47 9.44 10.22
CA VAL A 115 -18.59 10.39 10.23
C VAL A 115 -18.64 11.17 8.91
N ARG A 116 -17.50 11.72 8.46
CA ARG A 116 -17.44 12.44 7.17
C ARG A 116 -17.88 11.54 6.01
N ARG A 117 -17.34 10.33 5.90
CA ARG A 117 -17.64 9.39 4.80
C ARG A 117 -19.12 8.99 4.78
N ILE A 118 -19.71 8.79 5.95
CA ILE A 118 -21.14 8.51 6.09
C ILE A 118 -21.97 9.71 5.61
N VAL A 119 -21.66 10.91 6.08
CA VAL A 119 -22.40 12.13 5.74
C VAL A 119 -22.27 12.47 4.25
N THR A 120 -21.09 12.31 3.67
CA THR A 120 -20.86 12.60 2.24
C THR A 120 -21.22 11.41 1.34
N GLY A 121 -21.60 10.26 1.89
CA GLY A 121 -21.81 9.03 1.16
C GLY A 121 -20.59 8.60 0.33
N GLN A 122 -19.36 8.88 0.78
CA GLN A 122 -18.16 8.65 -0.02
C GLN A 122 -18.01 7.18 -0.39
N VAL A 123 -17.74 6.90 -1.67
CA VAL A 123 -17.40 5.57 -2.17
C VAL A 123 -15.93 5.26 -1.87
N VAL A 124 -15.66 4.08 -1.32
CA VAL A 124 -14.34 3.62 -0.87
C VAL A 124 -14.20 2.12 -1.16
N CYS A 125 -12.98 1.59 -1.25
CA CYS A 125 -12.69 0.16 -1.30
C CYS A 125 -13.56 -0.59 -2.33
N ASN A 126 -13.37 -0.35 -3.64
CA ASN A 126 -14.11 -1.02 -4.72
C ASN A 126 -15.63 -0.82 -4.68
N GLY A 127 -16.10 0.42 -4.59
CA GLY A 127 -17.54 0.73 -4.72
C GLY A 127 -18.33 0.71 -3.41
N ASN A 128 -17.68 0.43 -2.28
CA ASN A 128 -18.31 0.33 -0.98
C ASN A 128 -18.63 1.70 -0.35
N ARG A 129 -19.65 1.75 0.50
CA ARG A 129 -20.02 2.96 1.27
C ARG A 129 -20.03 2.65 2.76
N GLU A 130 -19.47 3.55 3.56
CA GLU A 130 -19.58 3.48 5.01
C GLU A 130 -20.99 3.92 5.44
N THR A 131 -21.64 3.15 6.32
CA THR A 131 -22.97 3.47 6.86
C THR A 131 -22.92 3.49 8.40
N LEU A 132 -23.80 4.27 9.03
CA LEU A 132 -23.95 4.30 10.49
C LEU A 132 -24.20 2.90 11.07
N ALA A 133 -25.05 2.11 10.41
CA ALA A 133 -25.34 0.74 10.81
C ALA A 133 -24.07 -0.13 10.85
N ARG A 134 -23.16 -0.03 9.87
CA ARG A 134 -21.89 -0.76 9.88
C ARG A 134 -20.86 -0.16 10.83
N ALA A 135 -20.87 1.15 11.02
CA ALA A 135 -20.00 1.81 12.00
C ALA A 135 -20.34 1.43 13.45
N LEU A 136 -21.59 1.02 13.71
CA LEU A 136 -22.06 0.54 15.02
C LEU A 136 -22.20 -1.00 15.09
N ALA A 137 -22.05 -1.70 13.97
CA ALA A 137 -22.15 -3.15 13.92
C ALA A 137 -21.06 -3.84 14.75
N LYS A 138 -21.27 -5.13 15.04
CA LYS A 138 -20.29 -5.98 15.73
C LYS A 138 -18.97 -6.08 14.96
N ASP A 139 -18.99 -5.94 13.63
CA ASP A 139 -17.81 -5.92 12.77
C ASP A 139 -17.37 -4.49 12.41
N SER A 140 -17.69 -3.51 13.25
CA SER A 140 -17.32 -2.12 12.99
C SER A 140 -15.82 -1.89 13.01
N VAL A 141 -15.38 -0.98 12.14
CA VAL A 141 -13.99 -0.49 12.10
C VAL A 141 -13.54 0.11 13.44
N ILE A 142 -14.49 0.63 14.23
CA ILE A 142 -14.26 1.15 15.58
C ILE A 142 -13.94 -0.01 16.52
N ARG A 143 -14.76 -1.06 16.57
CA ARG A 143 -14.46 -2.25 17.40
C ARG A 143 -13.12 -2.88 16.99
N TRP A 144 -12.87 -3.01 15.69
CA TRP A 144 -11.59 -3.50 15.17
C TRP A 144 -10.42 -2.62 15.62
N HIS A 145 -10.58 -1.30 15.70
CA HIS A 145 -9.56 -0.40 16.25
C HIS A 145 -9.19 -0.80 17.68
N PHE A 146 -10.17 -1.04 18.55
CA PHE A 146 -9.92 -1.46 19.94
C PHE A 146 -9.25 -2.85 20.00
N GLN A 147 -9.78 -3.82 19.25
CA GLN A 147 -9.27 -5.20 19.24
C GLN A 147 -7.85 -5.30 18.68
N SER A 148 -7.54 -4.55 17.63
CA SER A 148 -6.24 -4.62 16.94
C SER A 148 -5.16 -3.74 17.56
N PHE A 149 -5.51 -2.79 18.44
CA PHE A 149 -4.59 -1.77 18.98
C PHE A 149 -3.34 -2.39 19.61
N ALA A 150 -3.50 -3.23 20.63
CA ALA A 150 -2.37 -3.82 21.36
C ALA A 150 -1.54 -4.76 20.48
N ARG A 151 -2.22 -5.55 19.62
CA ARG A 151 -1.58 -6.47 18.67
C ARG A 151 -0.71 -5.71 17.67
N LYS A 152 -1.22 -4.67 17.02
CA LYS A 152 -0.47 -3.89 16.03
C LYS A 152 0.71 -3.14 16.65
N ARG A 153 0.57 -2.60 17.86
CA ARG A 153 1.69 -1.99 18.61
C ARG A 153 2.74 -3.01 19.04
N ARG A 154 2.35 -4.25 19.34
CA ARG A 154 3.30 -5.34 19.58
C ARG A 154 4.13 -5.61 18.32
N VAL A 155 3.47 -5.78 17.18
CA VAL A 155 4.16 -5.97 15.88
C VAL A 155 5.13 -4.83 15.57
N ILE A 156 4.75 -3.56 15.81
CA ILE A 156 5.68 -2.42 15.63
C ILE A 156 6.91 -2.56 16.53
N ARG A 157 6.72 -2.95 17.80
CA ARG A 157 7.84 -3.16 18.73
C ARG A 157 8.72 -4.34 18.30
N ASP A 158 8.12 -5.40 17.77
CA ASP A 158 8.83 -6.57 17.28
C ASP A 158 9.70 -6.21 16.07
N MET A 159 9.15 -5.47 15.11
CA MET A 159 9.88 -4.92 13.97
C MET A 159 11.03 -4.00 14.43
N GLN A 160 10.75 -3.08 15.37
CA GLN A 160 11.76 -2.17 15.91
C GLN A 160 12.90 -2.90 16.64
N ALA A 161 12.60 -4.04 17.26
CA ALA A 161 13.59 -4.89 17.94
C ALA A 161 14.37 -5.79 16.97
N GLY A 162 14.14 -5.71 15.66
CA GLY A 162 14.81 -6.54 14.66
C GLY A 162 14.34 -7.99 14.66
N ARG A 163 13.14 -8.30 15.20
CA ARG A 163 12.57 -9.65 15.07
C ARG A 163 12.21 -9.89 13.61
N ASP A 164 12.70 -11.01 13.07
CA ASP A 164 12.31 -11.45 11.73
C ASP A 164 10.88 -12.03 11.76
N LEU A 165 9.91 -11.15 11.52
CA LEU A 165 8.50 -11.51 11.39
C LEU A 165 8.16 -12.17 10.05
N SER A 166 9.09 -12.19 9.09
CA SER A 166 8.91 -12.92 7.83
C SER A 166 9.15 -14.42 8.04
N ALA A 167 10.16 -14.79 8.84
CA ALA A 167 10.47 -16.18 9.18
C ALA A 167 9.43 -16.85 10.11
N GLU A 168 8.72 -16.10 10.96
CA GLU A 168 7.78 -16.68 11.92
C GLU A 168 6.56 -17.39 11.29
N ARG A 169 6.21 -17.08 10.02
CA ARG A 169 5.08 -17.74 9.34
C ARG A 169 5.48 -18.91 8.44
N ASP A 170 6.70 -18.90 7.90
CA ASP A 170 7.28 -20.06 7.19
C ASP A 170 7.23 -21.34 8.04
N ALA A 171 7.39 -21.21 9.36
CA ALA A 171 7.33 -22.35 10.30
C ALA A 171 5.90 -22.88 10.57
N ARG A 172 4.84 -22.10 10.26
CA ARG A 172 3.44 -22.46 10.56
C ARG A 172 2.62 -22.86 9.34
N THR A 173 3.11 -22.64 8.12
CA THR A 173 2.36 -22.92 6.88
C THR A 173 3.19 -23.82 5.96
N VAL A 174 3.14 -25.12 6.21
CA VAL A 174 3.66 -26.15 5.30
C VAL A 174 2.69 -26.23 4.11
N GLY A 175 2.92 -25.42 3.07
CA GLY A 175 2.10 -25.48 1.85
C GLY A 175 2.61 -24.63 0.70
N ASP A 176 3.33 -23.53 0.98
CA ASP A 176 3.55 -22.50 -0.03
C ASP A 176 5.03 -22.38 -0.46
N ARG A 177 5.60 -23.51 -0.88
CA ARG A 177 7.01 -23.61 -1.24
C ARG A 177 7.40 -22.81 -2.49
N GLN A 178 6.44 -22.48 -3.37
CA GLN A 178 6.73 -21.78 -4.63
C GLN A 178 6.96 -20.28 -4.41
N ALA A 179 6.07 -19.59 -3.70
CA ALA A 179 6.26 -18.17 -3.35
C ALA A 179 7.51 -17.95 -2.49
N ALA A 180 7.83 -18.91 -1.60
CA ALA A 180 9.06 -18.86 -0.81
C ALA A 180 10.33 -19.08 -1.66
N ARG A 181 10.27 -19.90 -2.72
CA ARG A 181 11.40 -20.16 -3.65
C ARG A 181 11.67 -18.97 -4.57
N ASP A 182 10.63 -18.30 -5.06
CA ASP A 182 10.80 -17.13 -5.93
C ASP A 182 11.36 -15.91 -5.17
N LEU A 183 11.29 -15.92 -3.83
CA LEU A 183 11.82 -14.89 -2.93
C LEU A 183 13.19 -15.25 -2.30
N GLN A 184 13.79 -16.39 -2.63
CA GLN A 184 15.03 -16.90 -2.01
C GLN A 184 16.32 -16.12 -2.35
N GLY A 185 16.25 -15.00 -3.08
CA GLY A 185 17.42 -14.27 -3.56
C GLY A 185 18.02 -13.24 -2.59
N VAL A 186 17.20 -12.50 -1.84
CA VAL A 186 17.69 -11.40 -0.97
C VAL A 186 16.69 -11.20 0.17
N ARG A 187 17.04 -11.59 1.40
CA ARG A 187 16.30 -11.21 2.62
C ARG A 187 17.02 -10.04 3.25
N ASP A 188 16.70 -8.83 2.82
CA ASP A 188 17.17 -7.64 3.51
C ASP A 188 16.34 -7.47 4.78
N THR A 189 17.01 -7.31 5.92
CA THR A 189 16.27 -6.87 7.12
C THR A 189 15.85 -5.43 6.88
N PRO A 190 14.54 -5.14 6.78
CA PRO A 190 14.10 -3.79 6.50
C PRO A 190 14.58 -2.84 7.59
N SER A 191 15.03 -1.65 7.18
CA SER A 191 15.15 -0.56 8.13
C SER A 191 13.78 -0.22 8.69
N VAL A 192 13.66 -0.07 10.01
CA VAL A 192 12.39 0.26 10.65
C VAL A 192 12.47 1.66 11.27
N ILE A 193 11.58 2.55 10.85
CA ILE A 193 11.41 3.88 11.43
C ILE A 193 10.07 3.93 12.15
N VAL A 194 10.08 4.35 13.42
CA VAL A 194 8.85 4.46 14.23
C VAL A 194 8.58 5.92 14.57
N PHE A 195 7.46 6.45 14.06
CA PHE A 195 6.97 7.77 14.41
C PHE A 195 5.97 7.70 15.55
N ARG A 196 6.23 8.47 16.61
CA ARG A 196 5.34 8.57 17.78
C ARG A 196 4.57 9.88 17.81
N ARG A 197 4.98 10.86 17.00
CA ARG A 197 4.28 12.14 16.81
C ARG A 197 4.02 12.43 15.32
N PRO A 198 2.86 13.00 14.95
CA PRO A 198 2.58 13.40 13.56
C PRO A 198 3.60 14.36 12.98
N ARG A 199 4.03 15.37 13.75
CA ARG A 199 5.01 16.36 13.29
C ARG A 199 6.36 15.76 12.89
N GLU A 200 6.77 14.67 13.55
CA GLU A 200 8.02 13.96 13.20
C GLU A 200 7.88 13.27 11.83
N LEU A 201 6.70 12.72 11.53
CA LEU A 201 6.40 12.14 10.22
C LEU A 201 6.33 13.21 9.13
N GLU A 202 5.66 14.33 9.41
CA GLU A 202 5.51 15.46 8.47
C GLU A 202 6.89 16.00 8.05
N ALA A 203 7.76 16.30 9.02
CA ALA A 203 9.12 16.76 8.75
C ALA A 203 9.96 15.73 7.96
N TRP A 204 9.75 14.43 8.22
CA TRP A 204 10.43 13.37 7.47
C TRP A 204 9.93 13.26 6.01
N LEU A 205 8.62 13.40 5.78
CA LEU A 205 8.03 13.39 4.44
C LEU A 205 8.49 14.60 3.61
N GLU A 206 8.58 15.78 4.22
CA GLU A 206 9.12 16.99 3.59
C GLU A 206 10.58 16.77 3.15
N ALA A 207 11.41 16.18 4.02
CA ALA A 207 12.79 15.84 3.70
C ALA A 207 12.92 14.77 2.61
N ALA A 208 11.99 13.80 2.55
CA ALA A 208 11.99 12.78 1.51
C ALA A 208 11.72 13.36 0.11
N GLY A 209 10.93 14.43 0.01
CA GLY A 209 10.62 15.10 -1.25
C GLY A 209 11.73 16.02 -1.77
N THR A 210 12.57 16.58 -0.90
CA THR A 210 13.65 17.49 -1.31
C THR A 210 14.89 16.78 -1.85
N GLY A 211 15.09 15.49 -1.52
CA GLY A 211 16.21 14.68 -2.02
C GLY A 211 16.12 14.27 -3.49
N THR A 212 14.96 14.41 -4.12
CA THR A 212 14.70 13.95 -5.51
C THR A 212 15.16 14.97 -6.58
N GLY A 213 15.65 16.15 -6.17
CA GLY A 213 15.94 17.29 -7.08
C GLY A 213 17.37 17.46 -7.59
N ALA A 214 18.35 16.63 -7.21
CA ALA A 214 19.78 16.91 -7.44
C ALA A 214 20.50 15.92 -8.39
N GLY A 215 19.81 15.34 -9.37
CA GLY A 215 20.36 14.29 -10.25
C GLY A 215 19.96 14.36 -11.72
N ALA A 216 19.60 15.54 -12.25
CA ALA A 216 19.32 15.70 -13.68
C ALA A 216 19.88 17.05 -14.17
N GLY A 217 21.09 17.04 -14.74
CA GLY A 217 21.62 18.20 -15.45
C GLY A 217 23.14 18.30 -15.48
N ALA A 218 23.81 17.40 -16.21
CA ALA A 218 25.07 17.70 -16.89
C ALA A 218 25.45 16.53 -17.81
N ASP A 219 24.77 16.39 -18.95
CA ASP A 219 25.35 15.76 -20.14
C ASP A 219 25.13 16.70 -21.32
N GLY A 220 26.09 17.62 -21.48
CA GLY A 220 26.23 18.45 -22.66
C GLY A 220 26.82 17.65 -23.81
N GLY A 221 26.00 16.84 -24.48
CA GLY A 221 26.33 16.19 -25.74
C GLY A 221 26.22 17.16 -26.91
N THR A 222 27.35 17.71 -27.34
CA THR A 222 27.52 18.30 -28.67
C THR A 222 27.75 17.17 -29.68
N GLY A 223 27.07 17.19 -30.82
CA GLY A 223 27.35 16.24 -31.90
C GLY A 223 26.25 16.13 -32.93
N ALA A 224 26.27 17.05 -33.90
CA ALA A 224 25.42 17.05 -35.10
C ALA A 224 25.64 15.79 -35.97
N GLY A 225 24.60 15.38 -36.70
CA GLY A 225 24.68 14.36 -37.74
C GLY A 225 23.37 14.22 -38.49
N ALA A 226 23.22 15.00 -39.57
CA ALA A 226 22.11 14.96 -40.50
C ALA A 226 22.08 13.65 -41.33
N GLY A 227 20.88 13.23 -41.74
CA GLY A 227 20.69 12.14 -42.70
C GLY A 227 19.23 12.00 -43.09
N ALA A 228 18.84 12.64 -44.19
CA ALA A 228 17.54 12.53 -44.83
C ALA A 228 17.37 11.18 -45.56
N GLY A 229 16.13 10.71 -45.68
CA GLY A 229 15.76 9.59 -46.56
C GLY A 229 14.26 9.30 -46.47
N ALA A 230 13.52 9.75 -47.48
CA ALA A 230 12.12 9.43 -47.72
C ALA A 230 11.97 7.97 -48.21
N ASP A 231 10.83 7.35 -47.97
CA ASP A 231 9.93 6.90 -49.06
C ASP A 231 8.69 6.15 -48.53
N GLY A 232 7.64 6.17 -49.35
CA GLY A 232 6.26 5.89 -49.00
C GLY A 232 5.87 4.42 -48.93
N GLY A 233 4.61 4.17 -48.57
CA GLY A 233 4.05 2.83 -48.48
C GLY A 233 2.62 2.78 -47.94
N THR A 234 1.66 3.14 -48.78
CA THR A 234 0.23 2.84 -48.63
C THR A 234 -0.03 1.34 -48.55
N GLY A 235 -0.93 0.89 -47.66
CA GLY A 235 -1.44 -0.48 -47.64
C GLY A 235 -2.66 -0.64 -46.74
N ALA A 236 -3.82 -0.83 -47.37
CA ALA A 236 -5.12 -1.10 -46.75
C ALA A 236 -5.37 -2.61 -46.54
N GLY A 237 -6.32 -2.94 -45.64
CA GLY A 237 -6.91 -4.27 -45.43
C GLY A 237 -7.17 -4.50 -43.93
N GLY A 238 -8.40 -4.44 -43.39
CA GLY A 238 -9.49 -5.43 -43.57
C GLY A 238 -9.18 -6.65 -42.69
N GLY A 239 -9.96 -7.13 -41.72
CA GLY A 239 -11.30 -6.87 -41.20
C GLY A 239 -11.63 -7.99 -40.20
N ALA A 240 -12.71 -7.81 -39.42
CA ALA A 240 -13.43 -8.80 -38.60
C ALA A 240 -12.65 -9.46 -37.41
N GLY A 241 -13.22 -9.72 -36.24
CA GLY A 241 -14.60 -9.67 -35.78
C GLY A 241 -14.73 -10.53 -34.51
N ALA A 242 -15.85 -10.32 -33.79
CA ALA A 242 -16.38 -11.12 -32.68
C ALA A 242 -15.64 -11.04 -31.33
N ALA A 243 -16.29 -11.06 -30.17
CA ALA A 243 -17.68 -10.87 -29.77
C ALA A 243 -17.65 -10.70 -28.24
N GLY A 244 -18.37 -9.71 -27.70
CA GLY A 244 -18.60 -9.61 -26.26
C GLY A 244 -19.81 -10.45 -25.81
N PRO A 245 -19.92 -10.79 -24.52
CA PRO A 245 -21.20 -10.98 -23.86
C PRO A 245 -21.47 -9.76 -22.95
N LYS A 246 -22.35 -8.86 -23.39
CA LYS A 246 -23.78 -8.75 -23.01
C LYS A 246 -24.03 -8.60 -21.52
N ALA A 247 -24.37 -7.35 -21.16
CA ALA A 247 -25.03 -6.93 -19.94
C ALA A 247 -26.36 -7.67 -19.74
N SER A 248 -26.61 -8.08 -18.48
CA SER A 248 -27.91 -8.55 -18.01
C SER A 248 -28.54 -7.48 -17.12
N GLU A 249 -29.52 -6.77 -17.67
CA GLU A 249 -30.46 -5.92 -16.94
C GLU A 249 -31.72 -6.72 -16.51
N PRO A 250 -32.53 -6.20 -15.56
CA PRO A 250 -33.28 -6.99 -14.59
C PRO A 250 -34.71 -7.35 -15.05
N ARG A 251 -35.29 -8.38 -14.42
CA ARG A 251 -36.71 -8.77 -14.58
C ARG A 251 -37.55 -8.51 -13.32
N PRO A 252 -38.87 -8.31 -13.47
CA PRO A 252 -39.67 -7.44 -12.63
C PRO A 252 -40.37 -8.12 -11.44
N THR A 253 -40.78 -7.26 -10.51
CA THR A 253 -41.68 -7.47 -9.38
C THR A 253 -43.00 -8.14 -9.75
N LEU A 254 -43.42 -9.12 -8.95
CA LEU A 254 -44.82 -9.53 -8.81
C LEU A 254 -45.18 -9.52 -7.33
N ARG A 255 -46.07 -8.58 -6.98
CA ARG A 255 -46.88 -8.59 -5.75
C ARG A 255 -47.96 -9.67 -5.88
N ALA A 256 -48.23 -10.35 -4.78
CA ALA A 256 -49.55 -10.71 -4.31
C ALA A 256 -49.57 -10.47 -2.81
#